data_AF-A0A9D0YLZ6-F1
#
_entry.id   AF-A0A9D0YLZ6-F1
#
_cell.length_a   1.000
_cell.length_b   1.000
_cell.length_c   1.000
_cell.angle_alpha   90.00
_cell.angle_beta   90.00
_cell.angle_gamma   90.00
#
_symmetry.space_group_name_H-M   'P 1'
#
loop_
_entity.id
_entity.type
_entity.pdbx_description
1 polymer ?
#
loop_
_entity_poly.entity_id
_entity_poly.type
_entity_poly.pdbx_seq_one_letter_code
_entity_poly.pdbx_strand_id
1 'polypeptide(L)'
;MIIIPQTKGGVGKSTVAMQVIAPYLYKKHGKKITYIEIDDENNDSQSFNRTDIVNKRMLSTNKLKDLDELILMDDNHEVIVDVGGNKTSSLVLDEISKVGTFGNVKWIVPMGDGELDGKNAIATMKKLKKIENNSQDNLFFALNRAISTDHEYLEEQFINFFGHKYLGSNSTITDFVKDPKYFAVKNDKVITMSRYLGSTVWEMAYNNTDFAAKAIEAKNLGDVESARKFLFFRRIQNEAKDYVLTTLNPIFMQLDRWIDIK
;
A
#
# COMPACT_ATOMS: atom_id res chain seq x y z
N MET A 1 3.73 14.16 3.46
CA MET A 1 3.10 13.37 2.35
C MET A 1 3.71 11.98 2.18
N ILE A 2 2.92 10.98 1.74
CA ILE A 2 3.41 9.67 1.29
C ILE A 2 3.05 9.45 -0.18
N ILE A 3 4.04 9.12 -1.01
CA ILE A 3 3.84 8.88 -2.45
C ILE A 3 4.24 7.43 -2.77
N ILE A 4 3.41 6.76 -3.57
CA ILE A 4 3.59 5.36 -3.95
C ILE A 4 3.84 5.25 -5.45
N PRO A 5 5.06 5.52 -5.93
CA PRO A 5 5.37 5.50 -7.35
C PRO A 5 5.73 4.08 -7.83
N GLN A 6 5.18 3.66 -8.97
CA GLN A 6 5.73 2.55 -9.74
C GLN A 6 5.35 2.65 -11.22
N THR A 7 6.34 2.55 -12.10
CA THR A 7 6.16 2.62 -13.55
C THR A 7 5.48 1.37 -14.13
N LYS A 8 5.44 0.26 -13.40
CA LYS A 8 4.74 -0.96 -13.81
C LYS A 8 3.33 -1.06 -13.21
N GLY A 9 2.36 -1.45 -14.04
CA GLY A 9 1.04 -1.91 -13.57
C GLY A 9 1.11 -3.25 -12.83
N GLY A 10 0.16 -3.52 -11.95
CA GLY A 10 -0.02 -4.86 -11.36
C GLY A 10 0.90 -5.25 -10.19
N VAL A 11 1.88 -4.42 -9.81
CA VAL A 11 2.75 -4.66 -8.63
C VAL A 11 2.05 -4.44 -7.29
N GLY A 12 0.81 -3.91 -7.31
CA GLY A 12 -0.03 -3.67 -6.13
C GLY A 12 0.18 -2.32 -5.43
N LYS A 13 0.38 -1.23 -6.19
CA LYS A 13 0.40 0.15 -5.66
C LYS A 13 -0.82 0.45 -4.79
N SER A 14 -2.02 0.33 -5.36
CA SER A 14 -3.28 0.58 -4.65
C SER A 14 -3.53 -0.41 -3.52
N THR A 15 -2.99 -1.63 -3.61
CA THR A 15 -3.02 -2.58 -2.49
C THR A 15 -2.20 -2.04 -1.32
N VAL A 16 -0.96 -1.61 -1.54
CA VAL A 16 -0.11 -1.03 -0.49
C VAL A 16 -0.74 0.25 0.05
N ALA A 17 -1.23 1.12 -0.82
CA ALA A 17 -1.87 2.37 -0.45
C ALA A 17 -3.10 2.16 0.44
N MET A 18 -4.04 1.33 0.00
CA MET A 18 -5.35 1.16 0.65
C MET A 18 -5.35 0.13 1.77
N GLN A 19 -4.54 -0.92 1.70
CA GLN A 19 -4.55 -1.99 2.72
C GLN A 19 -3.55 -1.76 3.84
N VAL A 20 -2.49 -0.99 3.60
CA VAL A 20 -1.40 -0.80 4.56
C VAL A 20 -1.34 0.65 5.00
N ILE A 21 -1.08 1.57 4.07
CA ILE A 21 -0.73 2.95 4.43
C ILE A 21 -1.95 3.74 4.91
N ALA A 22 -3.10 3.63 4.22
CA ALA A 22 -4.32 4.32 4.65
C ALA A 22 -4.79 3.87 6.04
N PRO A 23 -4.88 2.57 6.37
CA PRO A 23 -5.24 2.15 7.72
C PRO A 23 -4.20 2.54 8.78
N TYR A 24 -2.91 2.48 8.44
CA TYR A 24 -1.83 2.94 9.33
C TYR A 24 -2.02 4.41 9.73
N LEU A 25 -2.13 5.29 8.74
CA LEU A 25 -2.30 6.73 8.95
C LEU A 25 -3.64 7.03 9.63
N TYR A 26 -4.74 6.39 9.21
CA TYR A 26 -6.04 6.57 9.86
C TYR A 26 -5.97 6.24 11.36
N LYS A 27 -5.32 5.13 11.72
CA LYS A 27 -5.11 4.73 13.12
C LYS A 27 -4.26 5.76 13.89
N LYS A 28 -3.28 6.37 13.23
CA LYS A 28 -2.39 7.38 13.85
C LYS A 28 -3.06 8.72 14.07
N HIS A 29 -3.77 9.22 13.06
CA HIS A 29 -4.38 10.54 13.12
C HIS A 29 -5.79 10.56 13.73
N GLY A 30 -6.49 9.41 13.72
CA GLY A 30 -7.88 9.33 14.15
C GLY A 30 -8.87 10.06 13.22
N LYS A 31 -8.46 10.37 11.99
CA LYS A 31 -9.29 11.06 10.98
C LYS A 31 -9.08 10.47 9.58
N LYS A 32 -10.02 10.74 8.68
CA LYS A 32 -9.95 10.30 7.27
C LYS A 32 -8.72 10.88 6.57
N ILE A 33 -7.98 10.02 5.87
CA ILE A 33 -6.74 10.38 5.16
C ILE A 33 -7.07 10.84 3.74
N THR A 34 -6.38 11.86 3.23
CA THR A 34 -6.57 12.29 1.85
C THR A 34 -5.87 11.29 0.93
N TYR A 35 -6.63 10.66 0.03
CA TYR A 35 -6.09 9.72 -0.96
C TYR A 35 -6.27 10.33 -2.35
N ILE A 36 -5.15 10.64 -3.00
CA ILE A 36 -5.12 11.21 -4.35
C ILE A 36 -4.67 10.11 -5.30
N GLU A 37 -5.53 9.78 -6.25
CA GLU A 37 -5.21 8.88 -7.36
C GLU A 37 -4.88 9.71 -8.59
N ILE A 38 -3.70 9.47 -9.16
CA ILE A 38 -3.23 10.10 -10.40
C ILE A 38 -3.09 9.01 -11.46
N ASP A 39 -4.13 8.78 -12.24
CA ASP A 39 -4.09 7.83 -13.35
C ASP A 39 -4.96 8.35 -14.50
N ASP A 40 -4.36 8.54 -15.69
CA ASP A 40 -5.10 8.92 -16.90
C ASP A 40 -5.54 7.68 -17.72
N GLU A 41 -4.98 6.50 -17.44
CA GLU A 41 -5.21 5.27 -18.22
C GLU A 41 -6.23 4.32 -17.55
N ASN A 42 -6.26 4.26 -16.22
CA ASN A 42 -7.21 3.42 -15.48
C ASN A 42 -8.38 4.23 -14.91
N ASN A 43 -9.56 4.03 -15.48
CA ASN A 43 -10.84 4.41 -14.86
C ASN A 43 -11.29 3.42 -13.76
N ASP A 44 -10.37 2.78 -13.05
CA ASP A 44 -10.67 1.69 -12.10
C ASP A 44 -11.07 2.20 -10.70
N SER A 45 -11.70 3.39 -10.66
CA SER A 45 -12.16 4.09 -9.46
C SER A 45 -13.30 3.39 -8.69
N GLN A 46 -13.65 2.15 -9.07
CA GLN A 46 -14.73 1.37 -8.44
C GLN A 46 -14.27 0.58 -7.19
N SER A 47 -12.98 0.31 -7.03
CA SER A 47 -12.47 -0.40 -5.85
C SER A 47 -12.46 0.51 -4.62
N PHE A 48 -12.82 -0.01 -3.45
CA PHE A 48 -12.86 0.74 -2.17
C PHE A 48 -13.79 1.97 -2.17
N ASN A 49 -15.00 1.84 -2.71
CA ASN A 49 -16.01 2.92 -2.72
C ASN A 49 -16.83 3.01 -1.43
N ARG A 50 -16.68 2.05 -0.50
CA ARG A 50 -17.40 1.98 0.79
C ARG A 50 -16.47 2.16 1.99
N THR A 51 -15.24 2.60 1.75
CA THR A 51 -14.27 2.85 2.82
C THR A 51 -14.59 4.17 3.50
N ASP A 52 -14.49 4.17 4.82
CA ASP A 52 -14.67 5.33 5.68
C ASP A 52 -13.35 5.88 6.21
N ILE A 53 -12.20 5.29 5.86
CA ILE A 53 -10.89 5.73 6.37
C ILE A 53 -10.17 6.72 5.46
N VAL A 54 -10.64 6.93 4.22
CA VAL A 54 -10.04 7.88 3.26
C VAL A 54 -11.06 8.82 2.63
N ASN A 55 -10.60 10.02 2.28
CA ASN A 55 -11.26 10.94 1.37
C ASN A 55 -10.57 10.83 0.00
N LYS A 56 -11.21 10.13 -0.94
CA LYS A 56 -10.66 9.88 -2.27
C LYS A 56 -10.84 11.08 -3.18
N ARG A 57 -9.80 11.40 -3.94
CA ARG A 57 -9.77 12.43 -4.98
C ARG A 57 -9.03 11.88 -6.19
N MET A 58 -9.52 12.15 -7.39
CA MET A 58 -8.78 11.92 -8.62
C MET A 58 -8.13 13.22 -9.06
N LEU A 59 -6.86 13.16 -9.43
CA LEU A 59 -6.11 14.28 -9.97
C LEU A 59 -5.55 13.89 -11.34
N SER A 60 -5.95 14.61 -12.39
CA SER A 60 -5.44 14.38 -13.74
C SER A 60 -4.00 14.91 -13.87
N THR A 61 -3.22 14.33 -14.78
CA THR A 61 -1.82 14.74 -15.00
C THR A 61 -1.65 16.18 -15.49
N ASN A 62 -2.71 16.85 -15.96
CA ASN A 62 -2.66 18.26 -16.31
C ASN A 62 -2.71 19.21 -15.09
N LYS A 63 -2.98 18.69 -13.90
CA LYS A 63 -3.09 19.44 -12.63
C LYS A 63 -2.03 19.03 -11.60
N LEU A 64 -0.90 18.47 -12.02
CA LEU A 64 0.14 18.01 -11.10
C LEU A 64 0.72 19.12 -10.21
N LYS A 65 0.64 20.39 -10.64
CA LYS A 65 1.04 21.54 -9.82
C LYS A 65 0.23 21.69 -8.52
N ASP A 66 -0.96 21.11 -8.47
CA ASP A 66 -1.76 21.07 -7.23
C ASP A 66 -1.07 20.24 -6.13
N LEU A 67 -0.07 19.41 -6.49
CA LEU A 67 0.76 18.69 -5.51
C LEU A 67 1.80 19.59 -4.85
N ASP A 68 2.24 20.69 -5.48
CA ASP A 68 3.36 21.49 -4.99
C ASP A 68 3.08 22.06 -3.59
N GLU A 69 1.88 22.63 -3.41
CA GLU A 69 1.42 23.14 -2.11
C GLU A 69 1.30 22.01 -1.09
N LEU A 70 0.77 20.85 -1.49
CA LEU A 70 0.61 19.71 -0.58
C LEU A 70 1.96 19.14 -0.14
N ILE A 71 2.96 19.11 -1.02
CA ILE A 71 4.32 18.65 -0.69
C ILE A 71 4.94 19.54 0.38
N LEU A 72 4.73 20.87 0.27
CA LEU A 72 5.25 21.83 1.25
C LEU A 72 4.47 21.78 2.57
N MET A 73 3.14 21.64 2.53
CA MET A 73 2.28 21.83 3.70
C MET A 73 1.97 20.54 4.50
N ASP A 74 2.14 19.35 3.91
CA ASP A 74 1.80 18.09 4.57
C ASP A 74 2.95 17.53 5.43
N ASP A 75 3.24 18.25 6.52
CA ASP A 75 4.24 17.86 7.52
C ASP A 75 3.87 16.59 8.30
N ASN A 76 2.58 16.24 8.31
CA ASN A 76 2.02 15.16 9.11
C ASN A 76 1.72 13.88 8.32
N HIS A 77 2.07 13.84 7.03
CA HIS A 77 1.82 12.68 6.17
C HIS A 77 0.34 12.28 6.08
N GLU A 78 -0.56 13.26 6.02
CA GLU A 78 -2.02 13.07 5.94
C GLU A 78 -2.51 12.87 4.49
N VAL A 79 -1.61 12.94 3.52
CA VAL A 79 -1.88 12.75 2.10
C VAL A 79 -1.13 11.53 1.56
N ILE A 80 -1.87 10.62 0.93
CA ILE A 80 -1.36 9.51 0.13
C ILE A 80 -1.56 9.85 -1.35
N VAL A 81 -0.50 9.72 -2.15
CA VAL A 81 -0.58 9.84 -3.61
C VAL A 81 -0.29 8.48 -4.24
N ASP A 82 -1.33 7.87 -4.83
CA ASP A 82 -1.22 6.66 -5.64
C ASP A 82 -1.04 7.04 -7.11
N VAL A 83 0.13 6.72 -7.66
CA VAL A 83 0.53 7.18 -8.98
C VAL A 83 0.39 6.03 -9.98
N GLY A 84 -0.42 6.26 -11.01
CA GLY A 84 -0.63 5.37 -12.14
C GLY A 84 0.65 4.91 -12.82
N GLY A 85 0.56 3.81 -13.57
CA GLY A 85 1.71 3.20 -14.23
C GLY A 85 2.33 4.05 -15.35
N ASN A 86 3.42 3.54 -15.91
CA ASN A 86 4.05 3.97 -17.15
C ASN A 86 4.43 5.47 -17.19
N LYS A 87 3.83 6.20 -18.13
CA LYS A 87 4.11 7.61 -18.43
C LYS A 87 3.68 8.50 -17.27
N THR A 88 2.57 8.19 -16.61
CA THR A 88 2.02 8.94 -15.48
C THR A 88 3.02 9.02 -14.34
N SER A 89 3.61 7.89 -13.93
CA SER A 89 4.64 7.87 -12.89
C SER A 89 5.87 8.69 -13.25
N SER A 90 6.30 8.70 -14.52
CA SER A 90 7.43 9.54 -14.92
C SER A 90 7.08 11.04 -14.87
N LEU A 91 5.89 11.43 -15.32
CA LEU A 91 5.44 12.83 -15.28
C LEU A 91 5.34 13.36 -13.85
N VAL A 92 4.79 12.58 -12.92
CA VAL A 92 4.69 12.96 -11.51
C VAL A 92 6.07 13.15 -10.90
N LEU A 93 6.99 12.22 -11.14
CA LEU A 93 8.36 12.33 -10.62
C LEU A 93 9.11 13.53 -11.22
N ASP A 94 8.94 13.78 -12.52
CA ASP A 94 9.55 14.93 -13.18
C ASP A 94 8.99 16.26 -12.65
N GLU A 95 7.69 16.35 -12.35
CA GLU A 95 7.11 17.56 -11.77
C GLU A 95 7.63 17.80 -10.34
N ILE A 96 7.62 16.76 -9.50
CA ILE A 96 8.16 16.85 -8.14
C ILE A 96 9.64 17.23 -8.16
N SER A 97 10.42 16.76 -9.15
CA SER A 97 11.83 17.11 -9.27
C SER A 97 12.10 18.60 -9.50
N LYS A 98 11.14 19.36 -10.04
CA LYS A 98 11.29 20.80 -10.30
C LYS A 98 11.17 21.64 -9.03
N VAL A 99 10.37 21.16 -8.07
CA VAL A 99 10.06 21.88 -6.82
C VAL A 99 10.89 21.33 -5.65
N GLY A 100 11.15 20.01 -5.67
CA GLY A 100 11.80 19.28 -4.58
C GLY A 100 10.81 18.72 -3.58
N THR A 101 11.31 17.90 -2.64
CA THR A 101 10.49 17.21 -1.64
C THR A 101 10.46 17.90 -0.28
N PHE A 102 11.34 18.88 -0.06
CA PHE A 102 11.57 19.57 1.22
C PHE A 102 11.78 18.63 2.43
N GLY A 103 12.11 17.35 2.20
CA GLY A 103 12.19 16.33 3.25
C GLY A 103 10.83 15.82 3.76
N ASN A 104 9.72 16.35 3.25
CA ASN A 104 8.34 16.06 3.71
C ASN A 104 7.69 14.88 2.98
N VAL A 105 8.35 14.34 1.95
CA VAL A 105 7.85 13.21 1.17
C VAL A 105 8.49 11.92 1.64
N LYS A 106 7.65 10.93 1.94
CA LYS A 106 8.06 9.53 2.06
C LYS A 106 7.66 8.77 0.81
N TRP A 107 8.60 8.00 0.27
CA TRP A 107 8.45 7.24 -0.96
C TRP A 107 8.33 5.76 -0.63
N ILE A 108 7.24 5.13 -1.07
CA ILE A 108 7.06 3.68 -0.90
C ILE A 108 6.99 3.05 -2.27
N VAL A 109 8.02 2.28 -2.63
CA VAL A 109 8.10 1.59 -3.92
C VAL A 109 7.59 0.15 -3.77
N PRO A 110 6.39 -0.17 -4.28
CA PRO A 110 5.90 -1.54 -4.27
C PRO A 110 6.60 -2.37 -5.34
N MET A 111 6.89 -3.62 -5.00
CA MET A 111 7.46 -4.59 -5.92
C MET A 111 6.95 -6.01 -5.63
N GLY A 112 6.74 -6.78 -6.70
CA GLY A 112 6.54 -8.23 -6.62
C GLY A 112 7.88 -8.98 -6.72
N ASP A 113 7.77 -10.30 -6.80
CA ASP A 113 8.87 -11.26 -6.91
C ASP A 113 9.36 -11.49 -8.35
N GLY A 114 8.60 -11.04 -9.36
CA GLY A 114 8.98 -11.19 -10.76
C GLY A 114 10.24 -10.40 -11.16
N GLU A 115 11.02 -10.95 -12.08
CA GLU A 115 12.26 -10.32 -12.61
C GLU A 115 12.05 -8.88 -13.12
N LEU A 116 10.98 -8.68 -13.90
CA LEU A 116 10.64 -7.35 -14.42
C LEU A 116 10.17 -6.40 -13.32
N ASP A 117 9.60 -6.89 -12.21
CA ASP A 117 9.17 -6.06 -11.10
C ASP A 117 10.39 -5.46 -10.39
N GLY A 118 11.41 -6.30 -10.16
CA GLY A 118 12.70 -5.87 -9.62
C GLY A 118 13.41 -4.82 -10.46
N LYS A 119 13.53 -5.04 -11.78
CA LYS A 119 14.14 -4.07 -12.70
C LYS A 119 13.43 -2.70 -12.68
N ASN A 120 12.09 -2.71 -12.63
CA ASN A 120 11.30 -1.48 -12.54
C ASN A 120 11.44 -0.79 -11.18
N ALA A 121 11.48 -1.55 -10.08
CA ALA A 121 11.75 -1.01 -8.75
C ALA A 121 13.13 -0.34 -8.66
N ILE A 122 14.18 -0.97 -9.22
CA ILE A 122 15.54 -0.40 -9.30
C ILE A 122 15.53 0.89 -10.12
N ALA A 123 14.86 0.91 -11.28
CA ALA A 123 14.76 2.10 -12.11
C ALA A 123 14.02 3.25 -11.39
N THR A 124 12.92 2.95 -10.71
CA THR A 124 12.15 3.91 -9.91
C THR A 124 13.02 4.46 -8.76
N MET A 125 13.69 3.59 -7.99
CA MET A 125 14.62 4.00 -6.94
C MET A 125 15.73 4.91 -7.48
N LYS A 126 16.34 4.58 -8.62
CA LYS A 126 17.40 5.40 -9.23
C LYS A 126 16.91 6.80 -9.61
N LYS A 127 15.65 6.94 -10.04
CA LYS A 127 15.03 8.26 -10.26
C LYS A 127 14.80 8.98 -8.94
N LEU A 128 14.24 8.30 -7.94
CA LEU A 128 13.99 8.89 -6.62
C LEU A 128 15.26 9.38 -5.92
N LYS A 129 16.38 8.66 -6.00
CA LYS A 129 17.67 9.12 -5.45
C LYS A 129 18.21 10.41 -6.09
N LYS A 130 17.69 10.82 -7.27
CA LYS A 130 18.04 12.10 -7.89
C LYS A 130 17.14 13.25 -7.43
N ILE A 131 15.95 12.92 -6.92
CA ILE A 131 14.92 13.88 -6.50
C ILE A 131 14.99 14.10 -4.98
N GLU A 132 15.23 13.02 -4.24
CA GLU A 132 15.22 12.97 -2.79
C GLU A 132 16.65 12.96 -2.23
N ASN A 133 17.06 14.10 -1.67
CA ASN A 133 18.39 14.26 -1.08
C ASN A 133 18.62 13.33 0.12
N ASN A 134 17.57 13.01 0.90
CA ASN A 134 17.65 12.05 1.99
C ASN A 134 16.99 10.72 1.64
N SER A 135 17.37 10.13 0.50
CA SER A 135 16.76 8.89 0.01
C SER A 135 16.93 7.71 0.96
N GLN A 136 17.94 7.74 1.85
CA GLN A 136 18.16 6.67 2.83
C GLN A 136 17.03 6.62 3.87
N ASP A 137 16.52 7.78 4.28
CA ASP A 137 15.47 7.87 5.30
C ASP A 137 14.07 7.95 4.74
N ASN A 138 13.94 8.43 3.51
CA ASN A 138 12.65 8.72 2.90
C ASN A 138 12.22 7.66 1.87
N LEU A 139 13.06 6.69 1.53
CA LEU A 139 12.72 5.60 0.60
C LEU A 139 12.49 4.28 1.31
N PHE A 140 11.32 3.71 1.10
CA PHE A 140 10.90 2.41 1.63
C PHE A 140 10.46 1.49 0.49
N PHE A 141 10.54 0.18 0.72
CA PHE A 141 10.09 -0.83 -0.24
C PHE A 141 8.96 -1.68 0.35
N ALA A 142 7.91 -1.88 -0.42
CA ALA A 142 6.82 -2.78 -0.07
C ALA A 142 6.96 -4.07 -0.89
N LEU A 143 7.44 -5.15 -0.26
CA LEU A 143 7.56 -6.47 -0.85
C LEU A 143 6.18 -7.10 -0.90
N ASN A 144 5.49 -6.90 -2.01
CA ASN A 144 4.08 -7.22 -2.13
C ASN A 144 3.86 -8.64 -2.65
N ARG A 145 2.73 -9.24 -2.26
CA ARG A 145 2.38 -10.64 -2.54
C ARG A 145 3.36 -11.65 -1.96
N ALA A 146 3.96 -11.31 -0.81
CA ALA A 146 4.81 -12.24 -0.08
C ALA A 146 4.00 -13.49 0.33
N ILE A 147 4.55 -14.68 0.15
CA ILE A 147 3.87 -15.92 0.58
C ILE A 147 4.04 -16.11 2.10
N SER A 148 5.23 -15.78 2.60
CA SER A 148 5.60 -15.78 4.00
C SER A 148 6.22 -14.44 4.38
N THR A 149 6.16 -14.09 5.66
CA THR A 149 6.90 -12.96 6.25
C THR A 149 8.19 -13.41 6.94
N ASP A 150 8.50 -14.71 6.89
CA ASP A 150 9.78 -15.25 7.35
C ASP A 150 10.92 -14.69 6.50
N HIS A 151 12.01 -14.27 7.14
CA HIS A 151 13.10 -13.57 6.47
C HIS A 151 13.81 -14.45 5.44
N GLU A 152 14.08 -15.72 5.74
CA GLU A 152 14.74 -16.64 4.79
C GLU A 152 13.87 -16.83 3.55
N TYR A 153 12.56 -16.95 3.75
CA TYR A 153 11.61 -17.07 2.64
C TYR A 153 11.54 -15.79 1.79
N LEU A 154 11.62 -14.62 2.42
CA LEU A 154 11.64 -13.34 1.70
C LEU A 154 12.90 -13.17 0.84
N GLU A 155 14.06 -13.61 1.33
CA GLU A 155 15.31 -13.61 0.56
C GLU A 155 15.20 -14.48 -0.69
N GLU A 156 14.63 -15.68 -0.54
CA GLU A 156 14.41 -16.61 -1.65
C GLU A 156 13.35 -16.12 -2.65
N GLN A 157 12.26 -15.51 -2.16
CA GLN A 157 11.17 -15.03 -3.01
C GLN A 157 11.58 -13.74 -3.76
N PHE A 158 12.20 -12.78 -3.07
CA PHE A 158 12.53 -11.46 -3.63
C PHE A 158 14.00 -11.37 -4.03
N ILE A 159 14.45 -12.25 -4.93
CA ILE A 159 15.85 -12.30 -5.43
C ILE A 159 16.29 -10.95 -6.00
N ASN A 160 15.41 -10.21 -6.67
CA ASN A 160 15.76 -8.89 -7.20
C ASN A 160 15.96 -7.81 -6.11
N PHE A 161 15.48 -8.08 -4.89
CA PHE A 161 15.67 -7.21 -3.74
C PHE A 161 16.95 -7.57 -2.99
N PHE A 162 17.08 -8.83 -2.56
CA PHE A 162 18.15 -9.32 -1.68
C PHE A 162 19.37 -9.92 -2.41
N GLY A 163 19.19 -10.32 -3.66
CA GLY A 163 20.14 -11.18 -4.36
C GLY A 163 20.02 -12.64 -3.97
N HIS A 164 20.85 -13.48 -4.58
CA HIS A 164 20.91 -14.89 -4.23
C HIS A 164 22.34 -15.42 -4.38
N LYS A 165 22.83 -16.12 -3.35
CA LYS A 165 24.23 -16.56 -3.25
C LYS A 165 24.72 -17.47 -4.38
N TYR A 166 23.82 -18.16 -5.07
CA TYR A 166 24.15 -19.07 -6.18
C TYR A 166 23.65 -18.61 -7.56
N LEU A 167 22.77 -17.61 -7.61
CA LEU A 167 22.24 -17.12 -8.88
C LEU A 167 22.95 -15.81 -9.15
N GLY A 168 23.55 -15.65 -10.33
CA GLY A 168 24.19 -14.40 -10.72
C GLY A 168 23.17 -13.26 -10.86
N SER A 169 22.78 -12.65 -9.76
CA SER A 169 21.93 -11.45 -9.75
C SER A 169 22.84 -10.23 -9.87
N ASN A 170 23.08 -9.77 -11.10
CA ASN A 170 24.07 -8.72 -11.36
C ASN A 170 23.62 -7.31 -10.93
N SER A 171 22.41 -7.14 -10.38
CA SER A 171 21.89 -5.86 -9.86
C SER A 171 20.63 -6.07 -9.02
N THR A 172 20.75 -5.92 -7.70
CA THR A 172 19.68 -6.05 -6.71
C THR A 172 19.43 -4.70 -6.02
N ILE A 173 18.34 -4.55 -5.29
CA ILE A 173 18.11 -3.32 -4.51
C ILE A 173 19.19 -3.13 -3.43
N THR A 174 19.58 -4.21 -2.75
CA THR A 174 20.62 -4.18 -1.70
C THR A 174 22.01 -3.78 -2.23
N ASP A 175 22.28 -3.93 -3.54
CA ASP A 175 23.52 -3.44 -4.15
C ASP A 175 23.58 -1.90 -4.27
N PHE A 176 22.42 -1.23 -4.33
CA PHE A 176 22.33 0.22 -4.53
C PHE A 176 21.95 1.00 -3.27
N VAL A 177 21.29 0.33 -2.32
CA VAL A 177 20.82 0.89 -1.06
C VAL A 177 21.31 -0.02 0.05
N LYS A 178 22.25 0.47 0.85
CA LYS A 178 22.73 -0.24 2.03
C LYS A 178 21.61 -0.25 3.08
N ASP A 179 21.29 -1.42 3.63
CA ASP A 179 20.24 -1.58 4.65
C ASP A 179 18.91 -0.92 4.24
N PRO A 180 18.29 -1.37 3.13
CA PRO A 180 17.06 -0.78 2.64
C PRO A 180 15.92 -1.02 3.62
N LYS A 181 15.15 0.03 3.93
CA LYS A 181 13.94 -0.10 4.75
C LYS A 181 12.84 -0.76 3.92
N TYR A 182 12.32 -1.91 4.39
CA TYR A 182 11.27 -2.63 3.67
C TYR A 182 10.29 -3.31 4.62
N PHE A 183 9.07 -3.51 4.14
CA PHE A 183 8.07 -4.34 4.80
C PHE A 183 7.43 -5.31 3.80
N ALA A 184 7.05 -6.50 4.28
CA ALA A 184 6.42 -7.53 3.45
C ALA A 184 4.90 -7.51 3.61
N VAL A 185 4.19 -7.42 2.49
CA VAL A 185 2.73 -7.51 2.45
C VAL A 185 2.35 -8.92 2.02
N LYS A 186 1.90 -9.72 2.98
CA LYS A 186 1.51 -11.11 2.75
C LYS A 186 0.31 -11.18 1.80
N ASN A 187 0.39 -12.07 0.81
CA ASN A 187 -0.73 -12.37 -0.08
C ASN A 187 -1.78 -13.17 0.69
N ASP A 188 -3.04 -12.73 0.65
CA ASP A 188 -4.14 -13.44 1.27
C ASP A 188 -5.45 -13.17 0.51
N LYS A 189 -6.33 -14.18 0.47
CA LYS A 189 -7.66 -14.08 -0.13
C LYS A 189 -8.52 -12.97 0.50
N VAL A 190 -8.29 -12.62 1.78
CA VAL A 190 -9.05 -11.58 2.47
C VAL A 190 -8.85 -10.20 1.82
N ILE A 191 -7.67 -9.95 1.23
CA ILE A 191 -7.40 -8.75 0.45
C ILE A 191 -8.32 -8.71 -0.76
N THR A 192 -8.41 -9.81 -1.51
CA THR A 192 -9.30 -9.91 -2.68
C THR A 192 -10.75 -9.71 -2.27
N MET A 193 -11.21 -10.38 -1.20
CA MET A 193 -12.57 -10.23 -0.69
C MET A 193 -12.87 -8.78 -0.29
N SER A 194 -11.93 -8.11 0.39
CA SER A 194 -12.09 -6.72 0.81
C SER A 194 -12.33 -5.77 -0.37
N ARG A 195 -11.61 -5.99 -1.48
CA ARG A 195 -11.80 -5.21 -2.71
C ARG A 195 -13.19 -5.36 -3.28
N TYR A 196 -13.72 -6.58 -3.38
CA TYR A 196 -15.09 -6.84 -3.82
C TYR A 196 -16.15 -6.24 -2.89
N LEU A 197 -15.84 -6.15 -1.59
CA LEU A 197 -16.71 -5.50 -0.60
C LEU A 197 -16.58 -3.97 -0.58
N GLY A 198 -15.63 -3.40 -1.32
CA GLY A 198 -15.39 -1.96 -1.36
C GLY A 198 -14.80 -1.40 -0.06
N SER A 199 -14.13 -2.23 0.74
CA SER A 199 -13.59 -1.89 2.08
C SER A 199 -12.14 -2.34 2.20
N THR A 200 -11.41 -1.82 3.18
CA THR A 200 -10.08 -2.35 3.54
C THR A 200 -10.22 -3.58 4.46
N VAL A 201 -9.18 -4.42 4.52
CA VAL A 201 -9.13 -5.57 5.45
C VAL A 201 -9.18 -5.07 6.90
N TRP A 202 -8.55 -3.94 7.19
CA TRP A 202 -8.59 -3.33 8.51
C TRP A 202 -10.03 -2.98 8.93
N GLU A 203 -10.79 -2.26 8.09
CA GLU A 203 -12.19 -1.93 8.37
C GLU A 203 -13.06 -3.18 8.56
N MET A 204 -12.81 -4.23 7.78
CA MET A 204 -13.52 -5.50 7.94
C MET A 204 -13.27 -6.15 9.30
N ALA A 205 -12.03 -6.09 9.79
CA ALA A 205 -11.66 -6.63 11.10
C ALA A 205 -12.28 -5.85 12.26
N TYR A 206 -12.37 -4.53 12.13
CA TYR A 206 -12.92 -3.60 13.15
C TYR A 206 -14.41 -3.27 12.94
N ASN A 207 -15.08 -3.94 12.01
CA ASN A 207 -16.54 -3.85 11.89
C ASN A 207 -17.20 -4.44 13.14
N ASN A 208 -18.00 -3.64 13.85
CA ASN A 208 -18.67 -4.04 15.10
C ASN A 208 -19.94 -4.89 14.88
N THR A 209 -20.25 -5.28 13.64
CA THR A 209 -21.42 -6.12 13.36
C THR A 209 -21.21 -7.52 13.93
N ASP A 210 -22.13 -7.95 14.81
CA ASP A 210 -22.20 -9.34 15.27
C ASP A 210 -22.90 -10.22 14.21
N PHE A 211 -22.11 -10.73 13.28
CA PHE A 211 -22.61 -11.65 12.26
C PHE A 211 -23.05 -13.00 12.83
N ALA A 212 -22.62 -13.38 14.04
CA ALA A 212 -23.07 -14.62 14.67
C ALA A 212 -24.52 -14.49 15.14
N ALA A 213 -24.83 -13.39 15.83
CA ALA A 213 -26.19 -13.08 16.26
C ALA A 213 -27.14 -13.00 15.06
N LYS A 214 -26.75 -12.27 13.99
CA LYS A 214 -27.54 -12.16 12.76
C LYS A 214 -27.77 -13.50 12.07
N ALA A 215 -26.78 -14.41 12.08
CA ALA A 215 -26.94 -15.75 11.51
C ALA A 215 -27.96 -16.59 12.31
N ILE A 216 -27.95 -16.49 13.64
CA ILE A 216 -28.90 -17.19 14.52
C ILE A 216 -30.31 -16.63 14.33
N GLU A 217 -30.45 -15.31 14.27
CA GLU A 217 -31.73 -14.65 14.01
C GLU A 217 -32.34 -15.09 12.68
N ALA A 218 -31.56 -15.02 11.58
CA ALA A 218 -32.01 -15.47 10.26
C ALA A 218 -32.42 -16.95 10.26
N LYS A 219 -31.64 -17.80 10.94
CA LYS A 219 -31.97 -19.23 11.12
C LYS A 219 -33.31 -19.42 11.83
N ASN A 220 -33.56 -18.68 12.91
CA ASN A 220 -34.80 -18.78 13.70
C ASN A 220 -36.02 -18.31 12.90
N LEU A 221 -35.83 -17.36 11.97
CA LEU A 221 -36.86 -16.90 11.03
C LEU A 221 -37.08 -17.86 9.84
N GLY A 222 -36.29 -18.94 9.73
CA GLY A 222 -36.33 -19.86 8.59
C GLY A 222 -35.66 -19.32 7.32
N ASP A 223 -35.00 -18.16 7.38
CA ASP A 223 -34.23 -17.58 6.27
C ASP A 223 -32.82 -18.20 6.21
N VAL A 224 -32.76 -19.37 5.58
CA VAL A 224 -31.52 -20.15 5.42
C VAL A 224 -30.48 -19.41 4.57
N GLU A 225 -30.90 -18.62 3.59
CA GLU A 225 -29.99 -17.90 2.70
C GLU A 225 -29.25 -16.79 3.46
N SER A 226 -29.99 -15.97 4.21
CA SER A 226 -29.39 -14.94 5.07
C SER A 226 -28.52 -15.55 6.16
N ALA A 227 -28.91 -16.68 6.76
CA ALA A 227 -28.08 -17.37 7.75
C ALA A 227 -26.71 -17.78 7.17
N ARG A 228 -26.68 -18.36 5.96
CA ARG A 228 -25.43 -18.73 5.26
C ARG A 228 -24.59 -17.50 4.91
N LYS A 229 -25.23 -16.43 4.45
CA LYS A 229 -24.57 -15.15 4.15
C LYS A 229 -23.89 -14.57 5.39
N PHE A 230 -24.56 -14.55 6.53
CA PHE A 230 -23.96 -14.04 7.77
C PHE A 230 -22.84 -14.95 8.31
N LEU A 231 -22.95 -16.28 8.17
CA LEU A 231 -21.84 -17.19 8.48
C LEU A 231 -20.60 -16.90 7.62
N PHE A 232 -20.78 -16.63 6.33
CA PHE A 232 -19.70 -16.22 5.43
C PHE A 232 -19.05 -14.91 5.89
N PHE A 233 -19.84 -13.88 6.19
CA PHE A 233 -19.29 -12.61 6.71
C PHE A 233 -18.57 -12.76 8.04
N ARG A 234 -19.07 -13.60 8.95
CA ARG A 234 -18.38 -13.92 10.21
C ARG A 234 -17.01 -14.54 9.95
N ARG A 235 -16.92 -15.50 9.02
CA ARG A 235 -15.65 -16.14 8.66
C ARG A 235 -14.65 -15.12 8.13
N ILE A 236 -15.09 -14.28 7.19
CA ILE A 236 -14.25 -13.25 6.60
C ILE A 236 -13.80 -12.22 7.64
N GLN A 237 -14.67 -11.81 8.56
CA GLN A 237 -14.31 -10.90 9.65
C GLN A 237 -13.22 -11.49 10.55
N ASN A 238 -13.29 -12.79 10.87
CA ASN A 238 -12.24 -13.47 11.64
C ASN A 238 -10.92 -13.55 10.86
N GLU A 239 -10.96 -13.94 9.58
CA GLU A 239 -9.76 -13.97 8.71
C GLU A 239 -9.13 -12.57 8.58
N ALA A 240 -9.96 -11.51 8.52
CA ALA A 240 -9.48 -10.13 8.51
C ALA A 240 -8.79 -9.74 9.83
N LYS A 241 -9.34 -10.16 10.98
CA LYS A 241 -8.70 -9.95 12.30
C LYS A 241 -7.34 -10.65 12.37
N ASP A 242 -7.26 -11.89 11.90
CA ASP A 242 -6.00 -12.64 11.85
C ASP A 242 -4.97 -11.95 10.94
N TYR A 243 -5.40 -11.46 9.77
CA TYR A 243 -4.53 -10.72 8.85
C TYR A 243 -4.03 -9.40 9.46
N VAL A 244 -4.91 -8.66 10.15
CA VAL A 244 -4.51 -7.45 10.89
C VAL A 244 -3.46 -7.78 11.95
N LEU A 245 -3.69 -8.83 12.74
CA LEU A 245 -2.79 -9.21 13.83
C LEU A 245 -1.42 -9.67 13.32
N THR A 246 -1.42 -10.52 12.29
CA THR A 246 -0.20 -11.22 11.83
C THR A 246 0.56 -10.49 10.73
N THR A 247 -0.11 -9.59 10.00
CA THR A 247 0.51 -8.87 8.87
C THR A 247 0.50 -7.36 9.09
N LEU A 248 -0.67 -6.72 9.27
CA LEU A 248 -0.73 -5.26 9.31
C LEU A 248 -0.07 -4.67 10.56
N ASN A 249 -0.33 -5.22 11.76
CA ASN A 249 0.24 -4.70 13.00
C ASN A 249 1.78 -4.74 13.01
N PRO A 250 2.44 -5.84 12.61
CA PRO A 250 3.90 -5.85 12.44
C PRO A 250 4.40 -4.78 11.48
N ILE A 251 3.73 -4.59 10.33
CA ILE A 251 4.08 -3.52 9.38
C ILE A 251 3.92 -2.15 10.04
N PHE A 252 2.83 -1.91 10.77
CA PHE A 252 2.60 -0.63 11.45
C PHE A 252 3.69 -0.35 12.50
N MET A 253 4.15 -1.36 13.22
CA MET A 253 5.27 -1.22 14.16
C MET A 253 6.60 -0.87 13.46
N GLN A 254 6.80 -1.30 12.21
CA GLN A 254 7.95 -0.91 11.41
C GLN A 254 7.79 0.54 10.91
N LEU A 255 6.62 0.90 10.40
CA LEU A 255 6.30 2.26 9.94
C LEU A 255 6.43 3.29 11.06
N ASP A 256 6.05 2.94 12.30
CA ASP A 256 6.24 3.77 13.50
C ASP A 256 7.69 4.19 13.72
N ARG A 257 8.66 3.39 13.25
CA ARG A 257 10.09 3.69 13.39
C ARG A 257 10.64 4.55 12.24
N TRP A 258 9.90 4.65 11.14
CA TRP A 258 10.39 5.26 9.90
C TRP A 258 9.65 6.53 9.51
N ILE A 259 8.39 6.64 9.92
CA ILE A 259 7.50 7.75 9.61
C ILE A 259 7.17 8.45 10.92
N ASP A 260 7.78 9.61 11.10
CA ASP A 260 7.45 10.51 12.20
C ASP A 260 6.15 11.25 11.87
N ILE A 261 5.21 11.26 12.81
CA ILE A 261 3.91 11.92 12.67
C ILE A 261 3.82 12.88 13.85
N LYS A 262 3.74 14.18 13.57
CA LYS A 262 3.71 15.24 14.60
C LYS A 262 2.31 15.54 15.09
#